data_AF-A0A952FUJ5-F1
#
_entry.id   AF-A0A952FUJ5-F1
#
_cell.length_a   1.000
_cell.length_b   1.000
_cell.length_c   1.000
_cell.angle_alpha   90.00
_cell.angle_beta   90.00
_cell.angle_gamma   90.00
#
_symmetry.space_group_name_H-M   'P 1'
#
loop_
_entity.id
_entity.type
_entity.pdbx_description
1 polymer ?
#
loop_
_entity_poly.entity_id
_entity_poly.type
_entity_poly.pdbx_seq_one_letter_code
_entity_poly.pdbx_strand_id
1 'polypeptide(L)'
;MKSYPSLLPHLKRSVLSEDVQRQLLAFSDVLATKQVQDAAVQAVVTALADLPVECAVAVAGEIRSLALPGYILDADGRTARMPDYRNLLTRHPGLAMVYLFHGDGYMREAGLRTLRGAALTPFWIAAIILRLNDWVPEVRTAAMNCVLSILPETHARMLVDVAAGLLPRVRQWKRGPEELAVLDDLISAPGVFDGLMTRLAVSYDKAPHRILTAILKYPELDSYLPNLMTVAANPTVRAMAAGTLIAGKARWPIGTQIEWIDKSMGRQRSVSRFETRQVELAVSQGDLIERAARDRSSQVRKVAMQALIDAPDAWRERQPLIEMLAQDRSGAIRAGIDYILRQQAKSR
;
A
#
# COMPACT_ATOMS: atom_id res chain seq x y z
N MET A 1 -12.20 -5.80 3.67
CA MET A 1 -12.85 -5.73 2.36
C MET A 1 -14.14 -6.51 2.46
N LYS A 2 -15.27 -5.90 2.06
CA LYS A 2 -16.54 -6.63 1.95
C LYS A 2 -16.39 -7.73 0.89
N SER A 3 -17.13 -8.81 1.04
CA SER A 3 -17.09 -9.95 0.13
C SER A 3 -18.51 -10.40 -0.15
N TYR A 4 -18.81 -10.59 -1.43
CA TYR A 4 -20.12 -10.95 -1.96
C TYR A 4 -20.03 -12.31 -2.68
N PRO A 5 -21.15 -13.01 -2.89
CA PRO A 5 -21.21 -14.10 -3.86
C PRO A 5 -20.77 -13.61 -5.24
N SER A 6 -20.02 -14.43 -5.99
CA SER A 6 -19.64 -14.09 -7.35
C SER A 6 -20.61 -14.70 -8.35
N LEU A 7 -20.92 -13.94 -9.41
CA LEU A 7 -21.63 -14.41 -10.60
C LEU A 7 -20.70 -15.15 -11.58
N LEU A 8 -19.38 -15.11 -11.36
CA LEU A 8 -18.41 -15.84 -12.19
C LEU A 8 -18.29 -17.29 -11.70
N PRO A 9 -18.51 -18.31 -12.55
CA PRO A 9 -18.51 -19.72 -12.13
C PRO A 9 -17.19 -20.20 -11.49
N HIS A 10 -16.08 -19.56 -11.85
CA HIS A 10 -14.73 -19.91 -11.38
C HIS A 10 -14.31 -19.17 -10.10
N LEU A 11 -15.11 -18.21 -9.63
CA LEU A 11 -14.86 -17.47 -8.38
C LEU A 11 -15.98 -17.74 -7.39
N LYS A 12 -15.64 -18.11 -6.15
CA LYS A 12 -16.65 -18.31 -5.10
C LYS A 12 -17.10 -17.00 -4.45
N ARG A 13 -16.24 -15.97 -4.51
CA ARG A 13 -16.41 -14.70 -3.81
C ARG A 13 -15.93 -13.56 -4.71
N SER A 14 -16.65 -12.45 -4.65
CA SER A 14 -16.39 -11.20 -5.36
C SER A 14 -16.18 -10.06 -4.37
N VAL A 15 -15.42 -9.05 -4.77
CA VAL A 15 -15.32 -7.78 -4.03
C VAL A 15 -16.33 -6.73 -4.52
N LEU A 16 -17.01 -7.02 -5.63
CA LEU A 16 -18.06 -6.22 -6.25
C LEU A 16 -19.43 -6.67 -5.72
N SER A 17 -20.33 -5.72 -5.45
CA SER A 17 -21.71 -6.09 -5.12
C SER A 17 -22.37 -6.82 -6.29
N GLU A 18 -23.43 -7.58 -6.01
CA GLU A 18 -24.17 -8.28 -7.06
C GLU A 18 -24.68 -7.32 -8.14
N ASP A 19 -25.16 -6.13 -7.76
CA ASP A 19 -25.62 -5.09 -8.68
C ASP A 19 -24.51 -4.64 -9.64
N VAL A 20 -23.31 -4.38 -9.13
CA VAL A 20 -22.16 -3.99 -9.96
C VAL A 20 -21.76 -5.13 -10.89
N GLN A 21 -21.77 -6.37 -10.41
CA GLN A 21 -21.48 -7.54 -11.25
C GLN A 21 -22.50 -7.69 -12.39
N ARG A 22 -23.80 -7.50 -12.12
CA ARG A 22 -24.87 -7.54 -13.13
C ARG A 22 -24.73 -6.40 -14.15
N GLN A 23 -24.38 -5.20 -13.71
CA GLN A 23 -24.12 -4.08 -14.63
C GLN A 23 -22.93 -4.34 -15.56
N LEU A 24 -21.84 -4.93 -15.03
CA LEU A 24 -20.68 -5.30 -15.84
C LEU A 24 -21.01 -6.38 -16.88
N LEU A 25 -21.83 -7.37 -16.52
CA LEU A 25 -22.30 -8.40 -17.46
C LEU A 25 -23.17 -7.79 -18.57
N ALA A 26 -24.17 -6.99 -18.20
CA ALA A 26 -25.03 -6.31 -19.18
C ALA A 26 -24.21 -5.39 -20.10
N PHE A 27 -23.17 -4.75 -19.57
CA PHE A 27 -22.26 -3.94 -20.36
C PHE A 27 -21.40 -4.76 -21.34
N SER A 28 -21.01 -5.98 -20.98
CA SER A 28 -20.35 -6.91 -21.91
C SER A 28 -21.22 -7.19 -23.13
N ASP A 29 -22.53 -7.41 -22.93
CA ASP A 29 -23.47 -7.65 -24.03
C ASP A 29 -23.62 -6.43 -24.95
N VAL A 30 -23.59 -5.22 -24.37
CA VAL A 30 -23.58 -3.95 -25.13
C VAL A 30 -22.30 -3.82 -25.98
N LEU A 31 -21.15 -4.18 -25.43
CA LEU A 31 -19.88 -4.20 -26.18
C LEU A 31 -19.90 -5.24 -27.32
N ALA A 32 -20.46 -6.43 -27.04
CA ALA A 32 -20.61 -7.52 -28.01
C ALA A 32 -21.44 -7.12 -29.24
N THR A 33 -22.56 -6.42 -29.00
CA THR A 33 -23.48 -5.98 -30.04
C THR A 33 -23.02 -4.69 -30.76
N LYS A 34 -21.95 -4.05 -30.28
CA LYS A 34 -21.42 -2.76 -30.76
C LYS A 34 -22.42 -1.59 -30.66
N GLN A 35 -23.51 -1.76 -29.90
CA GLN A 35 -24.53 -0.73 -29.67
C GLN A 35 -24.22 0.05 -28.40
N VAL A 36 -22.96 0.52 -28.27
CA VAL A 36 -22.50 1.23 -27.08
C VAL A 36 -23.21 2.58 -26.99
N GLN A 37 -23.79 2.88 -25.83
CA GLN A 37 -24.39 4.17 -25.50
C GLN A 37 -23.62 4.79 -24.34
N ASP A 38 -23.43 6.11 -24.37
CA ASP A 38 -22.71 6.84 -23.31
C ASP A 38 -23.34 6.63 -21.93
N ALA A 39 -24.66 6.49 -21.86
CA ALA A 39 -25.38 6.20 -20.62
C ALA A 39 -24.96 4.86 -20.00
N ALA A 40 -24.76 3.82 -20.81
CA ALA A 40 -24.31 2.51 -20.34
C ALA A 40 -22.85 2.56 -19.84
N VAL A 41 -21.99 3.29 -20.55
CA VAL A 41 -20.61 3.53 -20.14
C VAL A 41 -20.57 4.29 -18.82
N GLN A 42 -21.34 5.38 -18.70
CA GLN A 42 -21.38 6.21 -17.51
C GLN A 42 -21.93 5.46 -16.30
N ALA A 43 -22.92 4.58 -16.49
CA ALA A 43 -23.46 3.74 -15.42
C ALA A 43 -22.37 2.85 -14.81
N VAL A 44 -21.61 2.14 -15.65
CA VAL A 44 -20.49 1.30 -15.20
C VAL A 44 -19.39 2.14 -14.54
N VAL A 45 -19.01 3.27 -15.16
CA VAL A 45 -17.97 4.15 -14.60
C VAL A 45 -18.37 4.65 -13.22
N THR A 46 -19.61 5.08 -13.05
CA THR A 46 -20.14 5.57 -11.77
C THR A 46 -20.19 4.46 -10.73
N ALA A 47 -20.68 3.28 -11.11
CA ALA A 47 -20.79 2.13 -10.22
C ALA A 47 -19.42 1.65 -9.68
N LEU A 48 -18.37 1.79 -10.47
CA LEU A 48 -17.00 1.49 -10.06
C LEU A 48 -16.33 2.63 -9.29
N ALA A 49 -16.74 3.88 -9.51
CA ALA A 49 -16.10 5.06 -8.94
C ALA A 49 -16.14 5.09 -7.40
N ASP A 50 -17.17 4.49 -6.80
CA ASP A 50 -17.42 4.41 -5.36
C ASP A 50 -16.66 3.27 -4.66
N LEU A 51 -15.92 2.46 -5.41
CA LEU A 51 -15.15 1.36 -4.84
C LEU A 51 -13.99 1.90 -3.98
N PRO A 52 -13.68 1.25 -2.85
CA PRO A 52 -12.49 1.61 -2.08
C PRO A 52 -11.21 1.43 -2.91
N VAL A 53 -10.23 2.32 -2.71
CA VAL A 53 -8.89 2.24 -3.33
C VAL A 53 -8.27 0.85 -3.16
N GLU A 54 -8.50 0.22 -2.01
CA GLU A 54 -7.95 -1.09 -1.70
C GLU A 54 -8.46 -2.18 -2.65
N CYS A 55 -9.61 -1.99 -3.29
CA CYS A 55 -10.22 -2.96 -4.19
C CYS A 55 -9.61 -2.92 -5.59
N ALA A 56 -8.93 -1.83 -6.00
CA ALA A 56 -8.48 -1.60 -7.37
C ALA A 56 -7.64 -2.75 -7.97
N VAL A 57 -6.83 -3.45 -7.16
CA VAL A 57 -6.07 -4.63 -7.61
C VAL A 57 -6.97 -5.86 -7.77
N ALA A 58 -7.83 -6.11 -6.79
CA ALA A 58 -8.68 -7.32 -6.76
C ALA A 58 -9.74 -7.29 -7.86
N VAL A 59 -10.33 -6.12 -8.11
CA VAL A 59 -11.38 -5.95 -9.13
C VAL A 59 -10.87 -6.07 -10.55
N ALA A 60 -9.57 -5.86 -10.80
CA ALA A 60 -9.04 -5.87 -12.16
C ALA A 60 -9.31 -7.19 -12.89
N GLY A 61 -9.15 -8.32 -12.20
CA GLY A 61 -9.46 -9.65 -12.74
C GLY A 61 -10.96 -9.86 -12.94
N GLU A 62 -11.78 -9.41 -11.99
CA GLU A 62 -13.24 -9.55 -12.04
C GLU A 62 -13.86 -8.71 -13.15
N ILE A 63 -13.48 -7.42 -13.27
CA ILE A 63 -13.94 -6.52 -14.34
C ILE A 63 -13.56 -7.08 -15.70
N ARG A 64 -12.33 -7.58 -15.85
CA ARG A 64 -11.89 -8.23 -17.09
C ARG A 64 -12.77 -9.42 -17.44
N SER A 65 -13.06 -10.29 -16.48
CA SER A 65 -13.87 -11.49 -16.73
C SER A 65 -15.36 -11.18 -16.95
N LEU A 66 -15.90 -10.13 -16.34
CA LEU A 66 -17.33 -9.78 -16.41
C LEU A 66 -17.66 -8.88 -17.61
N ALA A 67 -16.82 -7.88 -17.91
CA ALA A 67 -17.13 -6.82 -18.86
C ALA A 67 -16.24 -6.81 -20.12
N LEU A 68 -15.02 -7.38 -20.04
CA LEU A 68 -14.02 -7.31 -21.12
C LEU A 68 -13.43 -8.69 -21.43
N PRO A 69 -14.26 -9.72 -21.68
CA PRO A 69 -13.74 -11.05 -21.93
C PRO A 69 -12.88 -11.01 -23.20
N GLY A 70 -11.72 -11.69 -23.16
CA GLY A 70 -10.76 -11.70 -24.27
C GLY A 70 -11.31 -12.32 -25.56
N TYR A 71 -12.47 -12.96 -25.48
CA TYR A 71 -13.29 -13.44 -26.57
C TYR A 71 -14.75 -13.19 -26.19
N ILE A 72 -15.55 -12.73 -27.15
CA ILE A 72 -17.00 -12.62 -26.99
C ILE A 72 -17.59 -13.81 -27.75
N LEU A 73 -18.48 -14.57 -27.11
CA LEU A 73 -19.28 -15.54 -27.83
C LEU A 73 -20.48 -14.82 -28.44
N ASP A 74 -20.74 -15.02 -29.72
CA ASP A 74 -22.01 -14.57 -30.31
C ASP A 74 -23.18 -15.37 -29.74
N ALA A 75 -24.41 -15.00 -30.12
CA ALA A 75 -25.63 -15.67 -29.68
C ALA A 75 -25.65 -17.18 -29.99
N ASP A 76 -24.84 -17.62 -30.96
CA ASP A 76 -24.69 -19.02 -31.40
C ASP A 76 -23.52 -19.74 -30.70
N GLY A 77 -22.87 -19.10 -29.72
CA GLY A 77 -21.76 -19.68 -28.96
C GLY A 77 -20.44 -19.73 -29.73
N ARG A 78 -20.31 -19.01 -30.85
CA ARG A 78 -19.07 -18.93 -31.63
C ARG A 78 -18.24 -17.73 -31.19
N THR A 79 -16.92 -17.85 -31.27
CA THR A 79 -16.01 -16.74 -31.01
C THR A 79 -16.23 -15.63 -32.05
N ALA A 80 -16.89 -14.55 -31.63
CA ALA A 80 -17.07 -13.37 -32.45
C ALA A 80 -15.75 -12.60 -32.56
N ARG A 81 -15.51 -11.99 -33.73
CA ARG A 81 -14.37 -11.09 -33.94
C ARG A 81 -14.54 -9.90 -33.00
N MET A 82 -13.54 -9.66 -32.16
CA MET A 82 -13.52 -8.54 -31.23
C MET A 82 -13.92 -7.21 -31.92
N PRO A 83 -14.76 -6.38 -31.29
CA PRO A 83 -15.04 -5.03 -31.76
C PRO A 83 -13.77 -4.25 -32.06
N ASP A 84 -13.84 -3.28 -32.98
CA ASP A 84 -12.79 -2.28 -33.12
C ASP A 84 -12.84 -1.35 -31.90
N TYR A 85 -12.26 -1.81 -30.80
CA TYR A 85 -12.28 -1.14 -29.52
C TYR A 85 -11.65 0.26 -29.56
N ARG A 86 -10.73 0.51 -30.50
CA ARG A 86 -10.14 1.84 -30.70
C ARG A 86 -11.17 2.79 -31.30
N ASN A 87 -11.94 2.36 -32.29
CA ASN A 87 -13.03 3.17 -32.85
C ASN A 87 -14.13 3.42 -31.83
N LEU A 88 -14.48 2.41 -31.02
CA LEU A 88 -15.42 2.58 -29.91
C LEU A 88 -14.92 3.60 -28.88
N LEU A 89 -13.64 3.57 -28.51
CA LEU A 89 -13.05 4.54 -27.59
C LEU A 89 -13.11 5.97 -28.12
N THR A 90 -12.87 6.18 -29.42
CA THR A 90 -13.00 7.49 -30.06
C THR A 90 -14.43 8.03 -29.98
N ARG A 91 -15.43 7.16 -30.16
CA ARG A 91 -16.85 7.54 -30.10
C ARG A 91 -17.36 7.72 -28.67
N HIS A 92 -16.82 6.93 -27.74
CA HIS A 92 -17.24 6.90 -26.34
C HIS A 92 -16.01 7.02 -25.42
N PRO A 93 -15.46 8.23 -25.21
CA PRO A 93 -14.25 8.43 -24.42
C PRO A 93 -14.33 7.92 -22.98
N GLY A 94 -15.54 7.82 -22.40
CA GLY A 94 -15.76 7.22 -21.08
C GLY A 94 -15.29 5.77 -20.97
N LEU A 95 -15.17 5.05 -22.10
CA LEU A 95 -14.60 3.70 -22.14
C LEU A 95 -13.15 3.64 -21.66
N ALA A 96 -12.43 4.76 -21.70
CA ALA A 96 -11.04 4.85 -21.28
C ALA A 96 -10.81 4.31 -19.85
N MET A 97 -11.74 4.60 -18.93
CA MET A 97 -11.67 4.13 -17.54
C MET A 97 -11.85 2.62 -17.44
N VAL A 98 -12.82 2.07 -18.18
CA VAL A 98 -13.10 0.63 -18.19
C VAL A 98 -11.93 -0.13 -18.84
N TYR A 99 -11.34 0.43 -19.90
CA TYR A 99 -10.23 -0.18 -20.64
C TYR A 99 -8.94 -0.33 -19.82
N LEU A 100 -8.77 0.37 -18.70
CA LEU A 100 -7.63 0.16 -17.79
C LEU A 100 -7.52 -1.30 -17.29
N PHE A 101 -8.64 -2.02 -17.29
CA PHE A 101 -8.74 -3.42 -16.86
C PHE A 101 -8.75 -4.42 -18.02
N HIS A 102 -8.63 -3.96 -19.26
CA HIS A 102 -8.66 -4.83 -20.44
C HIS A 102 -7.47 -5.81 -20.45
N GLY A 103 -7.65 -6.99 -21.05
CA GLY A 103 -6.59 -8.00 -21.17
C GLY A 103 -5.46 -7.63 -22.15
N ASP A 104 -5.81 -6.94 -23.23
CA ASP A 104 -4.89 -6.39 -24.24
C ASP A 104 -4.23 -5.08 -23.77
N GLY A 105 -2.90 -5.01 -23.87
CA GLY A 105 -2.11 -3.84 -23.54
C GLY A 105 -2.38 -2.64 -24.43
N TYR A 106 -2.68 -2.84 -25.73
CA TYR A 106 -3.01 -1.73 -26.63
C TYR A 106 -4.24 -0.95 -26.19
N MET A 107 -5.24 -1.65 -25.62
CA MET A 107 -6.46 -1.00 -25.12
C MET A 107 -6.21 -0.26 -23.81
N ARG A 108 -5.38 -0.81 -22.92
CA ARG A 108 -4.96 -0.13 -21.69
C ARG A 108 -4.18 1.14 -21.99
N GLU A 109 -3.23 1.06 -22.91
CA GLU A 109 -2.43 2.20 -23.40
C GLU A 109 -3.33 3.29 -24.02
N ALA A 110 -4.27 2.89 -24.90
CA ALA A 110 -5.21 3.82 -25.51
C ALA A 110 -6.09 4.52 -24.47
N GLY A 111 -6.62 3.76 -23.49
CA GLY A 111 -7.40 4.33 -22.39
C GLY A 111 -6.60 5.37 -21.59
N LEU A 112 -5.37 5.04 -21.19
CA LEU A 112 -4.50 5.97 -20.46
C LEU A 112 -4.22 7.27 -21.23
N ARG A 113 -4.05 7.19 -22.55
CA ARG A 113 -3.85 8.38 -23.40
C ARG A 113 -5.10 9.26 -23.49
N THR A 114 -6.28 8.67 -23.41
CA THR A 114 -7.57 9.38 -23.49
C THR A 114 -7.97 10.04 -22.15
N LEU A 115 -7.50 9.56 -21.00
CA LEU A 115 -7.94 10.04 -19.67
C LEU A 115 -7.46 11.44 -19.25
N ARG A 116 -6.76 12.19 -20.11
CA ARG A 116 -6.27 13.53 -19.78
C ARG A 116 -7.44 14.47 -19.48
N GLY A 117 -7.45 15.11 -18.30
CA GLY A 117 -8.48 16.07 -17.88
C GLY A 117 -9.80 15.46 -17.40
N ALA A 118 -9.88 14.14 -17.19
CA ALA A 118 -11.08 13.51 -16.64
C ALA A 118 -11.29 13.87 -15.15
N ALA A 119 -12.55 14.01 -14.72
CA ALA A 119 -12.87 14.08 -13.30
C ALA A 119 -12.70 12.70 -12.67
N LEU A 120 -11.65 12.53 -11.85
CA LEU A 120 -11.28 11.25 -11.27
C LEU A 120 -11.65 11.14 -9.80
N THR A 121 -12.15 9.96 -9.40
CA THR A 121 -12.28 9.58 -7.99
C THR A 121 -11.00 8.89 -7.51
N PRO A 122 -10.79 8.75 -6.18
CA PRO A 122 -9.64 8.02 -5.65
C PRO A 122 -9.47 6.61 -6.24
N PHE A 123 -10.58 5.90 -6.49
CA PHE A 123 -10.53 4.58 -7.14
C PHE A 123 -9.89 4.63 -8.52
N TRP A 124 -10.30 5.60 -9.35
CA TRP A 124 -9.80 5.72 -10.73
C TRP A 124 -8.35 6.14 -10.78
N ILE A 125 -7.95 7.09 -9.91
CA ILE A 125 -6.54 7.47 -9.76
C ILE A 125 -5.72 6.24 -9.36
N ALA A 126 -6.22 5.44 -8.42
CA ALA A 126 -5.54 4.22 -8.02
C ALA A 126 -5.43 3.22 -9.17
N ALA A 127 -6.49 3.02 -9.96
CA ALA A 127 -6.47 2.14 -11.14
C ALA A 127 -5.43 2.58 -12.18
N ILE A 128 -5.26 3.89 -12.40
CA ILE A 128 -4.21 4.45 -13.26
C ILE A 128 -2.82 4.13 -12.69
N ILE A 129 -2.57 4.43 -11.40
CA ILE A 129 -1.28 4.19 -10.76
C ILE A 129 -0.91 2.69 -10.75
N LEU A 130 -1.89 1.79 -10.64
CA LEU A 130 -1.65 0.34 -10.77
C LEU A 130 -1.04 -0.05 -12.13
N ARG A 131 -1.25 0.75 -13.18
CA ARG A 131 -0.66 0.51 -14.51
C ARG A 131 0.83 0.83 -14.57
N LEU A 132 1.41 1.47 -13.56
CA LEU A 132 2.87 1.60 -13.43
C LEU A 132 3.57 0.25 -13.23
N ASN A 133 2.85 -0.79 -12.79
CA ASN A 133 3.35 -2.16 -12.67
C ASN A 133 2.80 -3.09 -13.79
N ASP A 134 2.39 -2.53 -14.93
CA ASP A 134 1.92 -3.32 -16.08
C ASP A 134 3.08 -4.13 -16.71
N TRP A 135 2.72 -5.25 -17.36
CA TRP A 135 3.70 -6.10 -18.04
C TRP A 135 4.15 -5.49 -19.37
N VAL A 136 3.33 -4.63 -19.98
CA VAL A 136 3.63 -3.94 -21.23
C VAL A 136 4.33 -2.60 -20.95
N PRO A 137 5.56 -2.36 -21.45
CA PRO A 137 6.29 -1.10 -21.24
C PRO A 137 5.53 0.15 -21.66
N GLU A 138 4.90 0.12 -22.82
CA GLU A 138 4.17 1.26 -23.40
C GLU A 138 2.99 1.67 -22.51
N VAL A 139 2.34 0.70 -21.86
CA VAL A 139 1.28 0.95 -20.88
C VAL A 139 1.84 1.64 -19.63
N ARG A 140 3.02 1.24 -19.15
CA ARG A 140 3.66 1.89 -18.00
C ARG A 140 4.04 3.33 -18.30
N THR A 141 4.64 3.59 -19.47
CA THR A 141 4.97 4.95 -19.90
C THR A 141 3.71 5.81 -20.05
N ALA A 142 2.64 5.27 -20.64
CA ALA A 142 1.37 5.98 -20.74
C ALA A 142 0.77 6.27 -19.36
N ALA A 143 0.90 5.34 -18.41
CA ALA A 143 0.43 5.50 -17.04
C ALA A 143 1.22 6.58 -16.31
N MET A 144 2.54 6.56 -16.39
CA MET A 144 3.41 7.60 -15.81
C MET A 144 3.02 8.99 -16.33
N ASN A 145 2.89 9.14 -17.64
CA ASN A 145 2.46 10.42 -18.24
C ASN A 145 1.07 10.85 -17.77
N CYS A 146 0.14 9.90 -17.63
CA CYS A 146 -1.20 10.18 -17.11
C CYS A 146 -1.14 10.64 -15.65
N VAL A 147 -0.41 9.92 -14.78
CA VAL A 147 -0.20 10.28 -13.38
C VAL A 147 0.39 11.68 -13.26
N LEU A 148 1.48 11.97 -13.97
CA LEU A 148 2.12 13.28 -13.95
C LEU A 148 1.17 14.42 -14.39
N SER A 149 0.24 14.15 -15.31
CA SER A 149 -0.75 15.15 -15.71
C SER A 149 -1.85 15.39 -14.70
N ILE A 150 -2.28 14.36 -13.94
CA ILE A 150 -3.43 14.48 -13.01
C ILE A 150 -3.03 14.90 -11.60
N LEU A 151 -1.79 14.62 -11.16
CA LEU A 151 -1.37 14.94 -9.79
C LEU A 151 -1.51 16.43 -9.45
N PRO A 152 -1.07 17.39 -10.29
CA PRO A 152 -1.17 18.82 -9.97
C PRO A 152 -2.61 19.33 -9.82
N GLU A 153 -3.56 18.70 -10.52
CA GLU A 153 -4.97 19.09 -10.54
C GLU A 153 -5.80 18.37 -9.46
N THR A 154 -5.24 17.35 -8.82
CA THR A 154 -5.99 16.52 -7.86
C THR A 154 -5.90 17.10 -6.45
N HIS A 155 -7.06 17.25 -5.80
CA HIS A 155 -7.12 17.68 -4.40
C HIS A 155 -6.36 16.72 -3.45
N ALA A 156 -5.54 17.28 -2.55
CA ALA A 156 -4.66 16.53 -1.66
C ALA A 156 -5.37 15.41 -0.86
N ARG A 157 -6.60 15.67 -0.37
CA ARG A 157 -7.40 14.65 0.34
C ARG A 157 -7.60 13.36 -0.47
N MET A 158 -7.85 13.47 -1.78
CA MET A 158 -8.01 12.30 -2.64
C MET A 158 -6.68 11.57 -2.81
N LEU A 159 -5.59 12.31 -2.99
CA LEU A 159 -4.24 11.74 -3.09
C LEU A 159 -3.80 11.03 -1.81
N VAL A 160 -4.21 11.53 -0.64
CA VAL A 160 -3.97 10.86 0.66
C VAL A 160 -4.68 9.50 0.72
N ASP A 161 -5.93 9.41 0.27
CA ASP A 161 -6.66 8.13 0.23
C ASP A 161 -6.03 7.14 -0.75
N VAL A 162 -5.61 7.63 -1.92
CA VAL A 162 -4.88 6.85 -2.92
C VAL A 162 -3.56 6.33 -2.36
N ALA A 163 -2.73 7.22 -1.79
CA ALA A 163 -1.44 6.86 -1.22
C ALA A 163 -1.59 5.87 -0.07
N ALA A 164 -2.54 6.09 0.84
CA ALA A 164 -2.82 5.19 1.96
C ALA A 164 -3.21 3.77 1.49
N GLY A 165 -4.02 3.66 0.43
CA GLY A 165 -4.47 2.37 -0.09
C GLY A 165 -3.44 1.64 -0.97
N LEU A 166 -2.54 2.38 -1.63
CA LEU A 166 -1.55 1.81 -2.57
C LEU A 166 -0.17 1.56 -1.97
N LEU A 167 0.38 2.50 -1.18
CA LEU A 167 1.74 2.40 -0.64
C LEU A 167 2.04 1.06 0.05
N PRO A 168 1.14 0.47 0.87
CA PRO A 168 1.36 -0.84 1.49
C PRO A 168 1.59 -2.00 0.51
N ARG A 169 1.32 -1.79 -0.79
CA ARG A 169 1.36 -2.81 -1.85
C ARG A 169 2.44 -2.56 -2.90
N VAL A 170 2.87 -1.31 -3.08
CA VAL A 170 3.91 -0.93 -4.05
C VAL A 170 5.16 -1.81 -3.95
N ARG A 171 5.51 -2.25 -2.73
CA ARG A 171 6.65 -3.16 -2.50
C ARG A 171 6.58 -4.51 -3.21
N GLN A 172 5.39 -4.93 -3.60
CA GLN A 172 5.18 -6.18 -4.32
C GLN A 172 5.34 -6.00 -5.83
N TRP A 173 5.46 -4.75 -6.29
CA TRP A 173 5.64 -4.42 -7.69
C TRP A 173 7.09 -4.64 -8.07
N LYS A 174 7.28 -5.31 -9.21
CA LYS A 174 8.59 -5.79 -9.67
C LYS A 174 8.93 -5.27 -11.05
N ARG A 175 8.07 -4.43 -11.64
CA ARG A 175 8.15 -3.99 -13.02
C ARG A 175 8.23 -2.46 -13.05
N GLY A 176 9.00 -1.95 -14.01
CA GLY A 176 9.11 -0.52 -14.29
C GLY A 176 9.70 0.31 -13.15
N PRO A 177 10.92 0.00 -12.66
CA PRO A 177 11.51 0.75 -11.54
C PRO A 177 11.62 2.25 -11.81
N GLU A 178 11.83 2.66 -13.06
CA GLU A 178 11.87 4.07 -13.47
C GLU A 178 10.49 4.71 -13.38
N GLU A 179 9.45 4.07 -13.91
CA GLU A 179 8.09 4.60 -13.86
C GLU A 179 7.52 4.63 -12.43
N LEU A 180 8.02 3.79 -11.53
CA LEU A 180 7.68 3.82 -10.12
C LEU A 180 8.27 5.02 -9.37
N ALA A 181 9.26 5.73 -9.93
CA ALA A 181 9.76 6.97 -9.35
C ALA A 181 8.65 8.04 -9.24
N VAL A 182 7.63 8.00 -10.10
CA VAL A 182 6.48 8.92 -10.03
C VAL A 182 5.67 8.80 -8.73
N LEU A 183 5.83 7.70 -7.98
CA LEU A 183 5.24 7.57 -6.65
C LEU A 183 5.88 8.53 -5.65
N ASP A 184 7.12 8.94 -5.86
CA ASP A 184 7.75 9.97 -5.05
C ASP A 184 7.10 11.33 -5.33
N ASP A 185 6.65 11.61 -6.55
CA ASP A 185 5.86 12.82 -6.88
C ASP A 185 4.49 12.82 -6.19
N LEU A 186 3.82 11.65 -6.13
CA LEU A 186 2.57 11.50 -5.38
C LEU A 186 2.75 11.84 -3.89
N ILE A 187 3.84 11.37 -3.27
CA ILE A 187 4.11 11.59 -1.85
C ILE A 187 4.56 13.02 -1.58
N SER A 188 5.30 13.61 -2.52
CA SER A 188 5.79 14.98 -2.44
C SER A 188 4.73 16.02 -2.80
N ALA A 189 3.57 15.58 -3.33
CA ALA A 189 2.48 16.48 -3.67
C ALA A 189 2.00 17.27 -2.43
N PRO A 190 1.72 18.58 -2.56
CA PRO A 190 1.38 19.44 -1.42
C PRO A 190 0.24 18.87 -0.57
N GLY A 191 0.48 18.78 0.74
CA GLY A 191 -0.50 18.31 1.73
C GLY A 191 -0.70 16.78 1.80
N VAL A 192 -0.11 15.99 0.90
CA VAL A 192 -0.22 14.52 0.94
C VAL A 192 0.53 13.95 2.14
N PHE A 193 1.77 14.39 2.36
CA PHE A 193 2.59 13.92 3.47
C PHE A 193 1.94 14.22 4.82
N ASP A 194 1.52 15.47 5.06
CA ASP A 194 0.80 15.89 6.26
C ASP A 194 -0.51 15.12 6.46
N GLY A 195 -1.26 14.89 5.39
CA GLY A 195 -2.50 14.11 5.43
C GLY A 195 -2.26 12.66 5.83
N LEU A 196 -1.18 12.04 5.32
CA LEU A 196 -0.76 10.70 5.75
C LEU A 196 -0.35 10.67 7.23
N MET A 197 0.36 11.70 7.71
CA MET A 197 0.77 11.79 9.13
C MET A 197 -0.44 11.92 10.04
N THR A 198 -1.38 12.79 9.67
CA THR A 198 -2.66 12.94 10.37
C THR A 198 -3.42 11.62 10.43
N ARG A 199 -3.49 10.91 9.30
CA ARG A 199 -4.13 9.59 9.24
C ARG A 199 -3.43 8.57 10.14
N LEU A 200 -2.10 8.51 10.13
CA LEU A 200 -1.33 7.60 11.00
C LEU A 200 -1.52 7.92 12.49
N ALA A 201 -1.68 9.19 12.84
CA ALA A 201 -1.91 9.61 14.21
C ALA A 201 -3.27 9.12 14.75
N VAL A 202 -4.32 9.17 13.94
CA VAL A 202 -5.70 8.86 14.40
C VAL A 202 -6.23 7.48 14.02
N SER A 203 -5.56 6.76 13.10
CA SER A 203 -6.10 5.52 12.53
C SER A 203 -6.06 4.34 13.51
N TYR A 204 -7.23 3.71 13.65
CA TYR A 204 -7.41 2.38 14.26
C TYR A 204 -7.55 1.27 13.22
N ASP A 205 -7.22 1.56 11.95
CA ASP A 205 -7.28 0.55 10.89
C ASP A 205 -6.42 -0.66 11.25
N LYS A 206 -6.69 -1.79 10.59
CA LYS A 206 -6.02 -3.05 10.91
C LYS A 206 -4.50 -3.01 10.76
N ALA A 207 -3.96 -2.13 9.90
CA ALA A 207 -2.53 -2.10 9.60
C ALA A 207 -1.95 -0.74 9.16
N PRO A 208 -2.20 0.38 9.87
CA PRO A 208 -1.64 1.70 9.55
C PRO A 208 -0.10 1.69 9.56
N HIS A 209 0.51 0.81 10.36
CA HIS A 209 1.95 0.59 10.37
C HIS A 209 2.53 0.21 9.00
N ARG A 210 1.75 -0.37 8.08
CA ARG A 210 2.22 -0.68 6.71
C ARG A 210 2.43 0.59 5.89
N ILE A 211 1.60 1.61 6.09
CA ILE A 211 1.79 2.93 5.48
C ILE A 211 3.06 3.54 6.05
N LEU A 212 3.19 3.61 7.39
CA LEU A 212 4.40 4.11 8.04
C LEU A 212 5.65 3.39 7.52
N THR A 213 5.60 2.06 7.41
CA THR A 213 6.74 1.30 6.89
C THR A 213 7.08 1.75 5.47
N ALA A 214 6.09 1.92 4.60
CA ALA A 214 6.27 2.30 3.19
C ALA A 214 6.96 3.66 3.03
N ILE A 215 6.72 4.58 3.97
CA ILE A 215 7.26 5.95 3.92
C ILE A 215 8.52 6.17 4.77
N LEU A 216 9.04 5.15 5.46
CA LEU A 216 10.29 5.26 6.23
C LEU A 216 11.50 5.68 5.36
N LYS A 217 11.44 5.48 4.04
CA LYS A 217 12.49 5.89 3.12
C LYS A 217 12.59 7.41 2.94
N TYR A 218 11.53 8.17 3.24
CA TYR A 218 11.46 9.62 3.04
C TYR A 218 12.00 10.37 4.27
N PRO A 219 13.02 11.23 4.12
CA PRO A 219 13.58 12.05 5.22
C PRO A 219 12.56 12.96 5.90
N GLU A 220 11.56 13.44 5.16
CA GLU A 220 10.49 14.32 5.63
C GLU A 220 9.74 13.72 6.82
N LEU A 221 9.74 12.39 6.97
CA LEU A 221 9.11 11.70 8.09
C LEU A 221 9.74 12.06 9.45
N ASP A 222 11.02 12.43 9.48
CA ASP A 222 11.79 12.53 10.72
C ASP A 222 11.17 13.53 11.70
N SER A 223 10.76 14.70 11.20
CA SER A 223 10.12 15.74 12.02
C SER A 223 8.78 15.28 12.66
N TYR A 224 8.11 14.26 12.09
CA TYR A 224 6.85 13.73 12.58
C TYR A 224 7.01 12.54 13.53
N LEU A 225 8.15 11.85 13.51
CA LEU A 225 8.38 10.67 14.34
C LEU A 225 8.16 10.93 15.85
N PRO A 226 8.65 12.03 16.46
CA PRO A 226 8.43 12.30 17.87
C PRO A 226 6.95 12.46 18.24
N ASN A 227 6.18 13.10 17.34
CA ASN A 227 4.74 13.26 17.52
C ASN A 227 4.05 11.90 17.40
N LEU A 228 4.32 11.13 16.33
CA LEU A 228 3.73 9.80 16.13
C LEU A 228 4.02 8.85 17.28
N MET A 229 5.23 8.87 17.83
CA MET A 229 5.60 8.09 19.01
C MET A 229 4.71 8.41 20.22
N THR A 230 4.21 9.64 20.32
CA THR A 230 3.42 10.11 21.46
C THR A 230 1.92 9.91 21.24
N VAL A 231 1.40 10.41 20.11
CA VAL A 231 -0.05 10.58 19.91
C VAL A 231 -0.71 9.47 19.12
N ALA A 232 0.06 8.66 18.37
CA ALA A 232 -0.56 7.71 17.44
C ALA A 232 -1.46 6.72 18.19
N ALA A 233 -2.71 6.60 17.73
CA ALA A 233 -3.71 5.73 18.34
C ALA A 233 -3.25 4.26 18.36
N ASN A 234 -2.73 3.78 17.23
CA ASN A 234 -2.25 2.42 17.05
C ASN A 234 -0.88 2.20 17.75
N PRO A 235 -0.77 1.28 18.73
CA PRO A 235 0.49 1.03 19.43
C PRO A 235 1.64 0.52 18.54
N THR A 236 1.35 -0.16 17.43
CA THR A 236 2.38 -0.60 16.50
C THR A 236 3.02 0.58 15.77
N VAL A 237 2.24 1.63 15.46
CA VAL A 237 2.77 2.89 14.91
C VAL A 237 3.67 3.58 15.92
N ARG A 238 3.23 3.70 17.19
CA ARG A 238 4.08 4.27 18.27
C ARG A 238 5.36 3.47 18.48
N ALA A 239 5.27 2.13 18.49
CA ALA A 239 6.43 1.25 18.67
C ALA A 239 7.42 1.37 17.50
N MET A 240 6.94 1.47 16.27
CA MET A 240 7.80 1.72 15.11
C MET A 240 8.48 3.08 15.20
N ALA A 241 7.74 4.15 15.50
CA ALA A 241 8.31 5.49 15.64
C ALA A 241 9.38 5.53 16.77
N ALA A 242 9.08 4.96 17.94
CA ALA A 242 10.03 4.82 19.03
C ALA A 242 11.27 4.03 18.61
N GLY A 243 11.10 2.89 17.95
CA GLY A 243 12.22 2.05 17.51
C GLY A 243 13.10 2.75 16.48
N THR A 244 12.51 3.49 15.55
CA THR A 244 13.24 4.29 14.56
C THR A 244 14.04 5.40 15.22
N LEU A 245 13.43 6.16 16.13
CA LEU A 245 14.10 7.24 16.86
C LEU A 245 15.24 6.72 17.75
N ILE A 246 14.98 5.69 18.56
CA ILE A 246 15.98 5.13 19.50
C ILE A 246 17.16 4.51 18.76
N ALA A 247 16.92 3.87 17.61
CA ALA A 247 17.98 3.29 16.80
C ALA A 247 18.79 4.34 16.01
N GLY A 248 18.31 5.60 15.94
CA GLY A 248 18.91 6.66 15.13
C GLY A 248 18.85 6.40 13.62
N LYS A 249 18.09 5.39 13.18
CA LYS A 249 18.02 4.98 11.76
C LYS A 249 16.64 4.45 11.40
N ALA A 250 16.17 4.86 10.22
CA ALA A 250 14.99 4.29 9.59
C ALA A 250 15.38 3.07 8.78
N ARG A 251 14.56 2.02 8.84
CA ARG A 251 14.80 0.73 8.16
C ARG A 251 13.53 0.28 7.45
N TRP A 252 13.59 0.02 6.15
CA TRP A 252 12.46 -0.47 5.37
C TRP A 252 12.82 -1.69 4.52
N PRO A 253 11.89 -2.63 4.29
CA PRO A 253 12.12 -3.75 3.40
C PRO A 253 12.06 -3.31 1.93
N ILE A 254 12.96 -3.86 1.12
CA ILE A 254 13.07 -3.61 -0.34
C ILE A 254 12.87 -4.86 -1.19
N GLY A 255 12.64 -6.02 -0.56
CA GLY A 255 12.40 -7.27 -1.27
C GLY A 255 12.77 -8.48 -0.43
N THR A 256 12.94 -9.61 -1.10
CA THR A 256 13.37 -10.87 -0.48
C THR A 256 14.56 -11.44 -1.22
N GLN A 257 15.50 -12.03 -0.49
CA GLN A 257 16.57 -12.85 -1.02
C GLN A 257 16.43 -14.29 -0.53
N ILE A 258 17.07 -15.21 -1.24
CA ILE A 258 17.13 -16.62 -0.85
C ILE A 258 18.42 -16.81 -0.06
N GLU A 259 18.29 -17.27 1.18
CA GLU A 259 19.41 -17.77 1.98
C GLU A 259 19.39 -19.30 2.01
N TRP A 260 20.55 -19.88 1.70
CA TRP A 260 20.74 -21.32 1.81
C TRP A 260 20.94 -21.69 3.28
N ILE A 261 20.06 -22.54 3.80
CA ILE A 261 20.23 -23.15 5.13
C ILE A 261 21.20 -24.32 5.00
N ASP A 262 21.01 -25.14 3.97
CA ASP A 262 21.88 -26.27 3.65
C ASP A 262 21.88 -26.51 2.14
N LYS A 263 23.00 -26.24 1.47
CA LYS A 263 23.15 -26.43 0.02
C LYS A 263 23.15 -27.90 -0.38
N SER A 264 23.66 -28.79 0.47
CA SER A 264 23.77 -30.23 0.19
C SER A 264 22.41 -30.92 0.23
N MET A 265 21.51 -30.44 1.10
CA MET A 265 20.13 -30.94 1.22
C MET A 265 19.11 -30.13 0.41
N GLY A 266 19.54 -29.16 -0.39
CA GLY A 266 18.64 -28.29 -1.15
C GLY A 266 17.72 -27.41 -0.29
N ARG A 267 18.07 -27.15 0.98
CA ARG A 267 17.23 -26.39 1.91
C ARG A 267 17.54 -24.90 1.84
N GLN A 268 16.51 -24.13 1.51
CA GLN A 268 16.59 -22.68 1.37
C GLN A 268 15.44 -21.98 2.10
N ARG A 269 15.66 -20.73 2.50
CA ARG A 269 14.66 -19.87 3.12
C ARG A 269 14.67 -18.50 2.45
N SER A 270 13.46 -17.97 2.21
CA SER A 270 13.30 -16.58 1.81
C SER A 270 13.45 -15.67 3.02
N VAL A 271 14.37 -14.70 2.95
CA VAL A 271 14.60 -13.69 3.98
C VAL A 271 14.38 -12.29 3.39
N SER A 272 13.85 -11.36 4.19
CA SER A 272 13.61 -9.99 3.75
C SER A 272 14.92 -9.21 3.66
N ARG A 273 15.12 -8.51 2.54
CA ARG A 273 16.21 -7.54 2.35
C ARG A 273 15.73 -6.16 2.81
N PHE A 274 16.61 -5.42 3.48
CA PHE A 274 16.31 -4.11 4.04
C PHE A 274 17.31 -3.07 3.57
N GLU A 275 16.83 -1.84 3.46
CA GLU A 275 17.65 -0.63 3.37
C GLU A 275 17.48 0.21 4.63
N THR A 276 18.44 1.12 4.82
CA THR A 276 18.47 2.01 5.97
C THR A 276 18.91 3.41 5.57
N ARG A 277 18.39 4.42 6.27
CA ARG A 277 18.93 5.79 6.30
C ARG A 277 19.09 6.26 7.74
N GLN A 278 19.97 7.22 7.96
CA GLN A 278 20.07 7.89 9.26
C GLN A 278 18.86 8.77 9.51
N VAL A 279 18.52 8.95 10.80
CA VAL A 279 17.48 9.87 11.26
C VAL A 279 18.18 11.02 11.97
N GLU A 280 18.08 12.21 11.39
CA GLU A 280 18.79 13.40 11.87
C GLU A 280 17.87 14.21 12.78
N LEU A 281 17.83 13.85 14.06
CA LEU A 281 17.07 14.59 15.07
C LEU A 281 17.89 14.75 16.35
N ALA A 282 17.95 15.98 16.84
CA ALA A 282 18.57 16.32 18.12
C ALA A 282 17.64 15.95 19.29
N VAL A 283 17.38 14.66 19.48
CA VAL A 283 16.63 14.14 20.63
C VAL A 283 17.51 13.20 21.44
N SER A 284 17.55 13.39 22.76
CA SER A 284 18.26 12.50 23.67
C SER A 284 17.75 11.07 23.54
N GLN A 285 18.66 10.13 23.26
CA GLN A 285 18.31 8.70 23.20
C GLN A 285 17.79 8.20 24.57
N GLY A 286 18.31 8.76 25.67
CA GLY A 286 17.84 8.45 27.03
C GLY A 286 16.36 8.79 27.20
N ASP A 287 15.97 10.00 26.84
CA ASP A 287 14.59 10.49 26.95
C ASP A 287 13.63 9.67 26.09
N LEU A 288 14.06 9.27 24.90
CA LEU A 288 13.27 8.42 24.01
C LEU A 288 13.01 7.04 24.64
N ILE A 289 14.04 6.42 25.21
CA ILE A 289 13.90 5.12 25.89
C ILE A 289 13.00 5.26 27.12
N GLU A 290 13.17 6.32 27.89
CA GLU A 290 12.37 6.61 29.08
C GLU A 290 10.88 6.77 28.74
N ARG A 291 10.57 7.54 27.68
CA ARG A 291 9.20 7.72 27.18
C ARG A 291 8.61 6.41 26.67
N ALA A 292 9.37 5.64 25.89
CA ALA A 292 8.92 4.33 25.39
C ALA A 292 8.64 3.33 26.53
N ALA A 293 9.47 3.35 27.59
CA ALA A 293 9.32 2.49 28.76
C ALA A 293 8.06 2.80 29.59
N ARG A 294 7.52 4.01 29.49
CA ARG A 294 6.29 4.42 30.18
C ARG A 294 5.03 4.34 29.33
N ASP A 295 5.12 3.90 28.07
CA ASP A 295 3.95 3.78 27.20
C ASP A 295 2.93 2.77 27.77
N ARG A 296 1.65 3.08 27.60
CA ARG A 296 0.53 2.23 28.01
C ARG A 296 0.56 0.83 27.40
N SER A 297 1.10 0.68 26.18
CA SER A 297 1.17 -0.57 25.45
C SER A 297 2.46 -1.33 25.71
N SER A 298 2.35 -2.62 26.02
CA SER A 298 3.50 -3.51 26.13
C SER A 298 4.28 -3.65 24.82
N GLN A 299 3.67 -3.39 23.66
CA GLN A 299 4.40 -3.39 22.38
C GLN A 299 5.45 -2.29 22.31
N VAL A 300 5.14 -1.11 22.83
CA VAL A 300 6.06 0.04 22.83
C VAL A 300 7.11 -0.13 23.92
N ARG A 301 6.71 -0.57 25.12
CA ARG A 301 7.66 -0.84 26.21
C ARG A 301 8.70 -1.93 25.88
N LYS A 302 8.33 -2.91 25.04
CA LYS A 302 9.27 -3.89 24.50
C LYS A 302 10.40 -3.25 23.68
N VAL A 303 10.13 -2.12 23.00
CA VAL A 303 11.16 -1.38 22.27
C VAL A 303 12.18 -0.79 23.24
N ALA A 304 11.72 -0.20 24.35
CA ALA A 304 12.61 0.31 25.39
C ALA A 304 13.45 -0.81 26.03
N MET A 305 12.82 -1.94 26.36
CA MET A 305 13.52 -3.13 26.85
C MET A 305 14.61 -3.58 25.88
N GLN A 306 14.30 -3.69 24.58
CA GLN A 306 15.29 -4.09 23.58
C GLN A 306 16.44 -3.09 23.48
N ALA A 307 16.14 -1.80 23.52
CA ALA A 307 17.16 -0.76 23.52
C ALA A 307 18.09 -0.80 24.75
N LEU A 308 17.58 -1.22 25.91
CA LEU A 308 18.42 -1.47 27.08
C LEU A 308 19.31 -2.70 26.87
N ILE A 309 18.76 -3.81 26.34
CA ILE A 309 19.53 -5.03 26.05
C ILE A 309 20.69 -4.73 25.08
N ASP A 310 20.44 -3.91 24.06
CA ASP A 310 21.40 -3.59 23.01
C ASP A 310 22.49 -2.59 23.47
N ALA A 311 22.38 -2.01 24.68
CA ALA A 311 23.28 -0.98 25.20
C ALA A 311 23.81 -1.31 26.62
N PRO A 312 24.66 -2.34 26.78
CA PRO A 312 25.15 -2.79 28.08
C PRO A 312 25.93 -1.74 28.87
N ASP A 313 26.71 -0.91 28.17
CA ASP A 313 27.53 0.13 28.80
C ASP A 313 26.67 1.21 29.50
N ALA A 314 25.43 1.40 29.03
CA ALA A 314 24.49 2.38 29.58
C ALA A 314 23.65 1.83 30.75
N TRP A 315 23.81 0.56 31.15
CA TRP A 315 22.95 -0.05 32.17
C TRP A 315 23.04 0.63 33.53
N ARG A 316 24.25 1.02 33.97
CA ARG A 316 24.43 1.67 35.28
C ARG A 316 23.66 3.00 35.36
N GLU A 317 23.72 3.80 34.31
CA GLU A 317 23.02 5.10 34.23
C GLU A 317 21.51 4.92 34.13
N ARG A 318 21.04 3.80 33.57
CA ARG A 318 19.63 3.50 33.33
C ARG A 318 19.03 2.55 34.35
N GLN A 319 19.68 2.36 35.50
CA GLN A 319 19.23 1.47 36.57
C GLN A 319 17.78 1.72 37.01
N PRO A 320 17.29 2.99 37.16
CA PRO A 320 15.90 3.23 37.52
C PRO A 320 14.89 2.68 36.50
N LEU A 321 15.24 2.69 35.20
CA LEU A 321 14.39 2.13 34.14
C LEU A 321 14.39 0.61 34.16
N ILE A 322 15.55 -0.01 34.44
CA ILE A 322 15.68 -1.47 34.58
C ILE A 322 14.78 -1.95 35.72
N GLU A 323 14.85 -1.30 36.89
CA GLU A 323 14.03 -1.65 38.06
C GLU A 323 12.54 -1.48 37.81
N MET A 324 12.14 -0.40 37.15
CA MET A 324 10.76 -0.16 36.74
C MET A 324 10.25 -1.28 35.80
N LEU A 325 11.02 -1.64 34.77
CA LEU A 325 10.62 -2.66 33.80
C LEU A 325 10.71 -4.09 34.35
N ALA A 326 11.48 -4.35 35.40
CA ALA A 326 11.48 -5.63 36.10
C ALA A 326 10.10 -5.95 36.71
N GLN A 327 9.33 -4.92 37.02
CA GLN A 327 7.96 -5.03 37.56
C GLN A 327 6.88 -4.90 36.46
N ASP A 328 7.26 -4.89 35.18
CA ASP A 328 6.30 -4.74 34.07
C ASP A 328 5.24 -5.85 34.09
N ARG A 329 3.99 -5.52 33.72
CA ARG A 329 2.90 -6.49 33.61
C ARG A 329 3.17 -7.58 32.55
N SER A 330 3.92 -7.27 31.51
CA SER A 330 4.27 -8.20 30.43
C SER A 330 5.40 -9.15 30.84
N GLY A 331 5.12 -10.45 30.91
CA GLY A 331 6.12 -11.47 31.22
C GLY A 331 7.32 -11.48 30.27
N ALA A 332 7.11 -11.18 28.99
CA ALA A 332 8.21 -11.06 28.01
C ALA A 332 9.16 -9.88 28.32
N ILE A 333 8.64 -8.79 28.90
CA ILE A 333 9.48 -7.64 29.27
C ILE A 333 10.30 -8.01 30.52
N ARG A 334 9.64 -8.56 31.54
CA ARG A 334 10.32 -9.04 32.76
C ARG A 334 11.44 -10.03 32.44
N ALA A 335 11.20 -10.99 31.55
CA ALA A 335 12.22 -11.95 31.13
C ALA A 335 13.44 -11.28 30.44
N GLY A 336 13.22 -10.23 29.63
CA GLY A 336 14.32 -9.46 29.03
C GLY A 336 15.10 -8.63 30.04
N ILE A 337 14.43 -8.10 31.07
CA ILE A 337 15.09 -7.39 32.17
C ILE A 337 15.84 -8.35 33.09
N ASP A 338 15.28 -9.52 33.40
CA ASP A 338 15.96 -10.57 34.15
C ASP A 338 17.27 -10.99 33.47
N TYR A 339 17.30 -11.01 32.13
CA TYR A 339 18.53 -11.23 31.38
C TYR A 339 19.59 -10.16 31.71
N ILE A 340 19.23 -8.87 31.65
CA ILE A 340 20.14 -7.77 31.99
C ILE A 340 20.68 -7.92 33.42
N LEU A 341 19.79 -8.14 34.40
CA LEU A 341 20.17 -8.29 35.81
C LEU A 341 21.13 -9.47 36.04
N ARG A 342 20.90 -10.61 35.37
CA ARG A 342 21.82 -11.76 35.43
C ARG A 342 23.19 -11.45 34.83
N GLN A 343 23.26 -10.65 33.76
CA GLN A 343 24.53 -10.24 33.18
C GLN A 343 25.29 -9.29 34.11
N GLN A 344 24.61 -8.29 34.68
CA GLN A 344 25.21 -7.39 35.67
C GLN A 344 25.79 -8.14 36.89
N ALA A 345 25.11 -9.18 37.36
CA ALA A 345 25.60 -10.01 38.47
C ALA A 345 26.83 -10.85 38.13
N LYS A 346 27.05 -11.20 36.85
CA LYS A 346 28.26 -11.92 36.39
C LYS A 346 29.47 -11.02 36.20
N SER A 347 29.24 -9.73 36.00
CA SER A 347 30.28 -8.72 35.79
C SER A 347 30.75 -8.04 37.09
N ARG A 348 30.21 -8.46 38.25
CA ARG A 348 30.69 -8.13 39.60
C ARG A 348 31.51 -9.29 40.12
#